data_AF-A0A1D6ECI5-F1
#
_entry.id   AF-A0A1D6ECI5-F1
#
_cell.length_a   1.000
_cell.length_b   1.000
_cell.length_c   1.000
_cell.angle_alpha   90.00
_cell.angle_beta   90.00
_cell.angle_gamma   90.00
#
_symmetry.space_group_name_H-M   'P 1'
#
loop_
_entity.id
_entity.type
_entity.pdbx_description
1 polymer ?
#
loop_
_entity_poly.entity_id
_entity_poly.type
_entity_poly.pdbx_seq_one_letter_code
_entity_poly.pdbx_strand_id
1 'polypeptide(L)'
;MNARAKQGRLPLAQVQDGDEGSNLSAEEKHLNETFIKDSIPPWLAGSGYIGLAAISIATVPMIFPQIKWYLVLSAYVVAPLLAFCNSYGTGLTDWNLASTYGKIGLFIFASWVGQNGGVIAGLAACGVMMSIVSTAADLMQDFKTGYLTLSSPRSMFVSQLIGTALGCVIAPLTFWLYWSAFDIGNPDGAFKAPYAVIFREMSILGVEGFSALPQHCLAICSFFFIASLVINLLRDVTPKNVSRFIPIPMAMAIPFYIGAYFAIDMFVGTVILFVWERVNRKECDDFAGAVASGLICGDGIWTVPSAILSILRIDPPICMYFKPSLSS
;
A
#
# COMPACT_ATOMS: atom_id res chain seq x y z
N MET A 1 8.10 16.82 -51.04
CA MET A 1 8.64 15.55 -50.52
C MET A 1 8.13 15.35 -49.10
N ASN A 2 7.28 14.35 -48.92
CA ASN A 2 6.61 14.00 -47.66
C ASN A 2 7.58 13.35 -46.68
N ALA A 3 7.53 13.72 -45.40
CA ALA A 3 8.00 12.90 -44.29
C ALA A 3 7.01 13.02 -43.12
N ARG A 4 5.98 12.17 -43.18
CA ARG A 4 4.95 12.01 -42.14
C ARG A 4 5.53 11.05 -41.09
N ALA A 5 5.72 11.55 -39.87
CA ALA A 5 6.17 10.73 -38.74
C ALA A 5 5.12 9.67 -38.40
N LYS A 6 5.54 8.40 -38.31
CA LYS A 6 4.72 7.28 -37.87
C LYS A 6 4.44 7.40 -36.36
N GLN A 7 3.21 7.76 -36.00
CA GLN A 7 2.67 7.52 -34.66
C GLN A 7 2.38 6.02 -34.51
N GLY A 8 3.12 5.36 -33.62
CA GLY A 8 2.86 3.98 -33.24
C GLY A 8 1.50 3.88 -32.53
N ARG A 9 0.58 3.13 -33.11
CA ARG A 9 -0.67 2.74 -32.47
C ARG A 9 -0.35 1.72 -31.37
N LEU A 10 -0.63 2.06 -30.12
CA LEU A 10 -0.79 1.08 -29.05
C LEU A 10 -1.95 0.14 -29.42
N PRO A 11 -1.90 -1.15 -29.05
CA PRO A 11 -2.97 -2.09 -29.33
C PRO A 11 -4.16 -1.75 -28.42
N LEU A 12 -5.08 -0.92 -28.93
CA LEU A 12 -6.45 -0.93 -28.46
C LEU A 12 -6.99 -2.32 -28.76
N ALA A 13 -7.32 -3.08 -27.72
CA ALA A 13 -8.08 -4.30 -27.86
C ALA A 13 -9.30 -3.98 -28.72
N GLN A 14 -9.37 -4.56 -29.93
CA GLN A 14 -10.58 -4.52 -30.72
C GLN A 14 -11.60 -5.38 -30.00
N VAL A 15 -12.42 -4.72 -29.19
CA VAL A 15 -13.70 -5.26 -28.75
C VAL A 15 -14.50 -5.49 -30.03
N GLN A 16 -14.85 -6.76 -30.21
CA GLN A 16 -15.58 -7.30 -31.34
C GLN A 16 -16.91 -6.55 -31.48
N ASP A 17 -17.16 -6.00 -32.67
CA ASP A 17 -18.39 -5.28 -33.02
C ASP A 17 -19.62 -6.14 -32.71
N GLY A 18 -20.31 -5.76 -31.63
CA GLY A 18 -21.60 -6.29 -31.20
C GLY A 18 -22.43 -5.13 -30.66
N ASP A 19 -22.97 -4.34 -31.59
CA ASP A 19 -24.21 -3.55 -31.53
C ASP A 19 -24.78 -3.05 -30.18
N GLU A 20 -23.96 -2.41 -29.33
CA GLU A 20 -24.43 -1.45 -28.32
C GLU A 20 -23.50 -0.23 -28.25
N GLY A 21 -23.71 0.72 -29.17
CA GLY A 21 -23.02 2.00 -29.17
C GLY A 21 -23.47 2.90 -28.01
N SER A 22 -22.78 2.83 -26.86
CA SER A 22 -22.83 3.90 -25.88
C SER A 22 -22.00 5.08 -26.39
N ASN A 23 -22.68 6.13 -26.89
CA ASN A 23 -22.04 7.42 -27.11
C ASN A 23 -21.38 7.89 -25.80
N LEU A 24 -20.05 7.81 -25.70
CA LEU A 24 -19.30 8.46 -24.60
C LEU A 24 -19.82 9.89 -24.42
N SER A 25 -20.11 10.27 -23.17
CA SER A 25 -20.60 11.60 -22.82
C SER A 25 -19.63 12.66 -23.36
N ALA A 26 -20.14 13.83 -23.74
CA ALA A 26 -19.30 14.94 -24.19
C ALA A 26 -18.23 15.30 -23.14
N GLU A 27 -18.56 15.13 -21.86
CA GLU A 27 -17.66 15.30 -20.72
C GLU A 27 -16.53 14.25 -20.73
N GLU A 28 -16.85 12.97 -20.88
CA GLU A 28 -15.85 11.89 -20.94
C GLU A 28 -14.92 12.04 -22.14
N LYS A 29 -15.45 12.49 -23.29
CA LYS A 29 -14.62 12.81 -24.46
C LYS A 29 -13.64 13.94 -24.15
N HIS A 30 -14.11 15.01 -23.50
CA HIS A 30 -13.26 16.14 -23.12
C HIS A 30 -12.15 15.73 -22.13
N LEU A 31 -12.50 14.93 -21.11
CA LEU A 31 -11.54 14.40 -20.14
C LEU A 31 -10.50 13.51 -20.83
N ASN A 32 -10.92 12.61 -21.71
CA ASN A 32 -10.04 11.72 -22.47
C ASN A 32 -9.07 12.49 -23.38
N GLU A 33 -9.56 13.46 -24.14
CA GLU A 33 -8.73 14.28 -25.02
C GLU A 33 -7.66 15.04 -24.23
N THR A 34 -8.04 15.63 -23.09
CA THR A 34 -7.13 16.38 -22.22
C THR A 34 -6.05 15.48 -21.64
N PHE A 35 -6.43 14.30 -21.14
CA PHE A 35 -5.51 13.33 -20.55
C PHE A 35 -4.52 12.76 -21.58
N ILE A 36 -5.00 12.39 -22.77
CA ILE A 36 -4.17 11.77 -23.82
C ILE A 36 -3.15 12.78 -24.37
N LYS A 37 -3.55 14.04 -24.55
CA LYS A 37 -2.70 15.12 -25.10
C LYS A 37 -1.38 15.26 -24.34
N ASP A 38 -1.43 15.13 -23.01
CA ASP A 38 -0.28 15.27 -22.12
C ASP A 38 0.22 13.94 -21.56
N SER A 39 -0.11 12.81 -22.20
CA SER A 39 0.40 11.50 -21.81
C SER A 39 1.93 11.41 -21.94
N ILE A 40 2.53 10.58 -21.09
CA ILE A 40 3.96 10.30 -21.11
C ILE A 40 4.25 9.32 -22.25
N PRO A 41 5.23 9.60 -23.13
CA PRO A 41 5.58 8.68 -24.20
C PRO A 41 5.98 7.30 -23.66
N PRO A 42 5.39 6.19 -24.16
CA PRO A 42 5.70 4.85 -23.65
C PRO A 42 7.17 4.47 -23.74
N TRP A 43 7.88 4.97 -24.76
CA TRP A 43 9.32 4.72 -24.92
C TRP A 43 10.13 5.34 -23.77
N LEU A 44 9.72 6.52 -23.27
CA LEU A 44 10.40 7.24 -22.20
C LEU A 44 10.15 6.54 -20.85
N ALA A 45 8.92 6.08 -20.63
CA ALA A 45 8.59 5.27 -19.46
C ALA A 45 9.36 3.93 -19.47
N GLY A 46 9.41 3.25 -20.62
CA GLY A 46 10.16 2.01 -20.79
C GLY A 46 11.66 2.16 -20.61
N SER A 47 12.27 3.20 -21.18
CA SER A 47 13.70 3.47 -21.01
C SER A 47 14.05 3.88 -19.58
N GLY A 48 13.21 4.70 -18.94
CA GLY A 48 13.36 5.06 -17.53
C GLY A 48 13.26 3.85 -16.61
N TYR A 49 12.30 2.97 -16.87
CA TYR A 49 12.16 1.72 -16.13
C TYR A 49 13.39 0.83 -16.25
N ILE A 50 13.88 0.58 -17.47
CA ILE A 50 15.07 -0.24 -17.70
C ILE A 50 16.31 0.38 -17.04
N GLY A 51 16.49 1.70 -17.16
CA GLY A 51 17.62 2.41 -16.56
C GLY A 51 17.62 2.33 -15.03
N LEU A 52 16.49 2.62 -14.39
CA LEU A 52 16.36 2.56 -12.93
C LEU A 52 16.42 1.11 -12.40
N ALA A 53 15.86 0.15 -13.13
CA ALA A 53 15.99 -1.27 -12.81
C ALA A 53 17.47 -1.71 -12.86
N ALA A 54 18.24 -1.29 -13.87
CA ALA A 54 19.66 -1.61 -13.96
C ALA A 54 20.46 -1.06 -12.77
N ILE A 55 20.16 0.19 -12.34
CA ILE A 55 20.77 0.78 -11.15
C ILE A 55 20.43 -0.05 -9.91
N SER A 56 19.15 -0.38 -9.71
CA SER A 56 18.69 -1.19 -8.56
C SER A 56 19.32 -2.60 -8.53
N ILE A 57 19.43 -3.26 -9.70
CA ILE A 57 20.09 -4.56 -9.84
C ILE A 57 21.55 -4.51 -9.41
N ALA A 58 22.23 -3.38 -9.61
CA ALA A 58 23.61 -3.19 -9.17
C ALA A 58 23.71 -2.81 -7.69
N THR A 59 22.85 -1.92 -7.19
CA THR A 59 22.98 -1.35 -5.84
C THR A 59 22.40 -2.23 -4.74
N VAL A 60 21.26 -2.90 -4.97
CA VAL A 60 20.60 -3.73 -3.95
C VAL A 60 21.51 -4.85 -3.43
N PRO A 61 22.23 -5.61 -4.28
CA PRO A 61 23.19 -6.62 -3.81
C PRO A 61 24.40 -6.05 -3.04
N MET A 62 24.76 -4.77 -3.26
CA MET A 62 25.83 -4.13 -2.49
C MET A 62 25.39 -3.81 -1.07
N ILE A 63 24.12 -3.45 -0.89
CA ILE A 63 23.53 -3.18 0.42
C ILE A 63 23.22 -4.49 1.16
N PHE A 64 22.68 -5.47 0.43
CA PHE A 64 22.31 -6.79 0.96
C PHE A 64 23.04 -7.89 0.19
N PRO A 65 24.25 -8.30 0.60
CA PRO A 65 25.04 -9.32 -0.11
C PRO A 65 24.33 -10.67 -0.32
N GLN A 66 23.30 -10.96 0.47
CA GLN A 66 22.51 -12.19 0.42
C GLN A 66 21.58 -12.26 -0.80
N ILE A 67 21.18 -11.12 -1.39
CA ILE A 67 20.37 -11.09 -2.61
C ILE A 67 21.26 -10.88 -3.84
N LYS A 68 21.33 -11.89 -4.71
CA LYS A 68 22.12 -11.81 -5.94
C LYS A 68 21.40 -11.00 -7.01
N TRP A 69 22.17 -10.38 -7.91
CA TRP A 69 21.66 -9.50 -8.97
C TRP A 69 20.54 -10.15 -9.82
N TYR A 70 20.62 -11.45 -10.11
CA TYR A 70 19.62 -12.15 -10.92
C TYR A 70 18.27 -12.30 -10.21
N LEU A 71 18.26 -12.33 -8.87
CA LEU A 71 17.02 -12.36 -8.08
C LEU A 71 16.33 -10.98 -8.16
N VAL A 72 17.11 -9.91 -8.03
CA VAL A 72 16.60 -8.54 -8.22
C VAL A 72 16.06 -8.36 -9.64
N LEU A 73 16.79 -8.82 -10.65
CA LEU A 73 16.32 -8.81 -12.05
C LEU A 73 14.98 -9.55 -12.20
N SER A 74 14.86 -10.75 -11.63
CA SER A 74 13.61 -11.51 -11.71
C SER A 74 12.44 -10.79 -11.01
N ALA A 75 12.69 -10.08 -9.91
CA ALA A 75 11.68 -9.25 -9.26
C ALA A 75 11.21 -8.11 -10.20
N TYR A 76 12.12 -7.44 -10.90
CA TYR A 76 11.75 -6.43 -11.91
C TYR A 76 11.02 -7.04 -13.12
N VAL A 77 11.30 -8.27 -13.52
CA VAL A 77 10.53 -8.90 -14.60
C VAL A 77 9.09 -9.21 -14.19
N VAL A 78 8.87 -9.67 -12.94
CA VAL A 78 7.55 -10.10 -12.46
C VAL A 78 6.72 -8.94 -11.90
N ALA A 79 7.35 -7.94 -11.27
CA ALA A 79 6.65 -6.88 -10.56
C ALA A 79 5.67 -6.06 -11.43
N PRO A 80 5.92 -5.74 -12.72
CA PRO A 80 4.96 -5.03 -13.56
C PRO A 80 3.63 -5.75 -13.74
N LEU A 81 3.65 -7.09 -13.81
CA LEU A 81 2.42 -7.90 -13.90
C LEU A 81 1.61 -7.76 -12.61
N LEU A 82 2.27 -7.87 -11.45
CA LEU A 82 1.63 -7.72 -10.14
C LEU A 82 1.16 -6.28 -9.90
N ALA A 83 1.94 -5.30 -10.35
CA ALA A 83 1.61 -3.89 -10.28
C ALA A 83 0.33 -3.60 -11.07
N PHE A 84 0.18 -4.13 -12.28
CA PHE A 84 -1.06 -4.00 -13.05
C PHE A 84 -2.27 -4.56 -12.30
N CYS A 85 -2.18 -5.80 -11.79
CA CYS A 85 -3.25 -6.42 -11.01
C CYS A 85 -3.61 -5.60 -9.77
N ASN A 86 -2.60 -5.09 -9.06
CA ASN A 86 -2.80 -4.27 -7.86
C ASN A 86 -3.41 -2.91 -8.19
N SER A 87 -2.92 -2.19 -9.21
CA SER A 87 -3.48 -0.90 -9.64
C SER A 87 -4.93 -1.05 -10.08
N TYR A 88 -5.26 -2.12 -10.80
CA TYR A 88 -6.64 -2.40 -11.19
C TYR A 88 -7.53 -2.69 -9.97
N GLY A 89 -7.08 -3.57 -9.07
CA GLY A 89 -7.80 -3.88 -7.83
C GLY A 89 -7.99 -2.64 -6.94
N THR A 90 -6.95 -1.82 -6.82
CA THR A 90 -6.98 -0.54 -6.09
C THR A 90 -7.99 0.41 -6.76
N GLY A 91 -8.00 0.50 -8.08
CA GLY A 91 -8.97 1.34 -8.80
C GLY A 91 -10.44 0.95 -8.60
N LEU A 92 -10.72 -0.33 -8.30
CA LEU A 92 -12.07 -0.85 -8.04
C LEU A 92 -12.47 -0.79 -6.56
N THR A 93 -11.51 -0.98 -5.65
CA THR A 93 -11.78 -1.18 -4.21
C THR A 93 -11.28 -0.03 -3.33
N ASP A 94 -10.56 0.91 -3.92
CA ASP A 94 -9.81 1.98 -3.24
C ASP A 94 -8.81 1.45 -2.20
N TRP A 95 -8.37 0.20 -2.36
CA TRP A 95 -7.48 -0.47 -1.43
C TRP A 95 -6.22 -1.00 -2.13
N ASN A 96 -5.06 -0.53 -1.67
CA ASN A 96 -3.76 -0.97 -2.18
C ASN A 96 -3.25 -2.20 -1.42
N LEU A 97 -3.08 -3.33 -2.11
CA LEU A 97 -2.61 -4.61 -1.55
C LEU A 97 -1.11 -4.85 -1.72
N ALA A 98 -0.29 -3.80 -1.93
CA ALA A 98 1.15 -3.93 -2.16
C ALA A 98 1.87 -4.79 -1.11
N SER A 99 1.48 -4.71 0.16
CA SER A 99 2.08 -5.53 1.23
C SER A 99 1.81 -7.03 1.05
N THR A 100 0.67 -7.41 0.49
CA THR A 100 0.33 -8.81 0.18
C THR A 100 1.19 -9.33 -0.97
N TYR A 101 1.31 -8.55 -2.06
CA TYR A 101 2.19 -8.91 -3.17
C TYR A 101 3.66 -8.98 -2.73
N GLY A 102 4.11 -8.05 -1.90
CA GLY A 102 5.44 -8.07 -1.28
C GLY A 102 5.68 -9.36 -0.50
N LYS A 103 4.72 -9.82 0.31
CA LYS A 103 4.81 -11.10 1.05
C LYS A 103 4.86 -12.32 0.13
N ILE A 104 4.16 -12.31 -1.01
CA ILE A 104 4.30 -13.39 -2.01
C ILE A 104 5.73 -13.44 -2.53
N GLY A 105 6.28 -12.28 -2.91
CA GLY A 105 7.69 -12.17 -3.29
C GLY A 105 8.63 -12.66 -2.20
N LEU A 106 8.40 -12.24 -0.96
CA LEU A 106 9.15 -12.65 0.22
C LEU A 106 9.24 -14.18 0.33
N PHE A 107 8.11 -14.90 0.26
CA PHE A 107 8.11 -16.36 0.34
C PHE A 107 8.89 -17.01 -0.80
N ILE A 108 8.71 -16.54 -2.04
CA ILE A 108 9.39 -17.08 -3.22
C ILE A 108 10.91 -16.87 -3.10
N PHE A 109 11.35 -15.64 -2.83
CA PHE A 109 12.76 -15.29 -2.80
C PHE A 109 13.48 -15.83 -1.56
N ALA A 110 12.82 -15.83 -0.40
CA ALA A 110 13.37 -16.45 0.81
C ALA A 110 13.60 -17.95 0.61
N SER A 111 12.61 -18.64 0.04
CA SER A 111 12.69 -20.08 -0.26
C SER A 111 13.77 -20.38 -1.30
N TRP A 112 13.87 -19.57 -2.36
CA TRP A 112 14.86 -19.77 -3.42
C TRP A 112 16.30 -19.66 -2.90
N VAL A 113 16.58 -18.70 -2.01
CA VAL A 113 17.93 -18.55 -1.43
C VAL A 113 18.20 -19.59 -0.35
N GLY A 114 17.18 -19.98 0.43
CA GLY A 114 17.29 -21.01 1.46
C GLY A 114 18.02 -20.54 2.72
N GLN A 115 18.54 -21.48 3.52
CA GLN A 115 19.06 -21.20 4.86
C GLN A 115 20.25 -20.23 4.89
N ASN A 116 21.03 -20.16 3.80
CA ASN A 116 22.21 -19.31 3.71
C ASN A 116 21.86 -17.89 3.24
N GLY A 117 21.09 -17.17 4.08
CA GLY A 117 20.76 -15.76 3.86
C GLY A 117 19.38 -15.49 3.25
N GLY A 118 18.52 -16.51 3.12
CA GLY A 118 17.18 -16.36 2.53
C GLY A 118 16.28 -15.41 3.31
N VAL A 119 16.43 -15.29 4.62
CA VAL A 119 15.65 -14.34 5.42
C VAL A 119 15.88 -12.90 4.94
N ILE A 120 17.15 -12.50 4.80
CA ILE A 120 17.53 -11.15 4.37
C ILE A 120 17.21 -10.95 2.89
N ALA A 121 17.50 -11.93 2.04
CA ALA A 121 17.21 -11.84 0.62
C ALA A 121 15.71 -11.75 0.33
N GLY A 122 14.89 -12.51 1.04
CA GLY A 122 13.43 -12.45 0.96
C GLY A 122 12.87 -11.10 1.40
N LEU A 123 13.38 -10.53 2.51
CA LEU A 123 12.99 -9.20 2.99
C LEU A 123 13.41 -8.09 2.00
N ALA A 124 14.61 -8.16 1.44
CA ALA A 124 15.07 -7.21 0.44
C ALA A 124 14.22 -7.27 -0.84
N ALA A 125 13.95 -8.48 -1.35
CA ALA A 125 13.09 -8.68 -2.52
C ALA A 125 11.64 -8.24 -2.25
N CYS A 126 11.13 -8.48 -1.04
CA CYS A 126 9.83 -7.99 -0.57
C CYS A 126 9.75 -6.47 -0.67
N GLY A 127 10.79 -5.76 -0.19
CA GLY A 127 10.86 -4.30 -0.26
C GLY A 127 10.81 -3.80 -1.69
N VAL A 128 11.66 -4.34 -2.58
CA VAL A 128 11.67 -3.98 -4.01
C VAL A 128 10.30 -4.20 -4.64
N MET A 129 9.69 -5.37 -4.42
CA MET A 129 8.39 -5.72 -5.02
C MET A 129 7.27 -4.82 -4.47
N MET A 130 7.22 -4.61 -3.16
CA MET A 130 6.23 -3.75 -2.51
C MET A 130 6.34 -2.31 -3.00
N SER A 131 7.57 -1.76 -3.14
CA SER A 131 7.77 -0.42 -3.68
C SER A 131 7.25 -0.28 -5.11
N ILE A 132 7.54 -1.23 -6.00
CA ILE A 132 7.06 -1.17 -7.39
C ILE A 132 5.53 -1.24 -7.45
N VAL A 133 4.95 -2.20 -6.72
CA VAL A 133 3.50 -2.47 -6.75
C VAL A 133 2.69 -1.36 -6.06
N SER A 134 3.21 -0.78 -4.97
CA SER A 134 2.56 0.35 -4.29
C SER A 134 2.58 1.59 -5.17
N THR A 135 3.77 2.01 -5.62
CA THR A 135 3.92 3.25 -6.38
C THR A 135 3.13 3.22 -7.68
N ALA A 136 2.97 2.06 -8.32
CA ALA A 136 2.14 1.93 -9.51
C ALA A 136 0.64 2.09 -9.24
N ALA A 137 0.15 1.62 -8.08
CA ALA A 137 -1.25 1.79 -7.68
C ALA A 137 -1.52 3.24 -7.25
N ASP A 138 -0.64 3.81 -6.45
CA ASP A 138 -0.75 5.19 -5.97
C ASP A 138 -0.68 6.18 -7.17
N LEU A 139 0.25 5.98 -8.11
CA LEU A 139 0.33 6.80 -9.33
C LEU A 139 -0.91 6.65 -10.23
N MET A 140 -1.57 5.49 -10.22
CA MET A 140 -2.83 5.30 -10.95
C MET A 140 -3.96 6.12 -10.31
N GLN A 141 -4.05 6.16 -8.97
CA GLN A 141 -5.00 7.01 -8.26
C GLN A 141 -4.71 8.50 -8.49
N ASP A 142 -3.44 8.90 -8.48
CA ASP A 142 -3.02 10.25 -8.82
C ASP A 142 -3.49 10.61 -10.24
N PHE A 143 -3.19 9.76 -11.24
CA PHE A 143 -3.64 10.00 -12.61
C PHE A 143 -5.16 10.03 -12.76
N LYS A 144 -5.91 9.24 -11.98
CA LYS A 144 -7.38 9.32 -11.95
C LYS A 144 -7.85 10.65 -11.38
N THR A 145 -7.22 11.14 -10.32
CA THR A 145 -7.50 12.47 -9.76
C THR A 145 -7.16 13.56 -10.77
N GLY A 146 -6.03 13.43 -11.47
CA GLY A 146 -5.64 14.33 -12.55
C GLY A 146 -6.63 14.35 -13.70
N TYR A 147 -7.08 13.17 -14.11
CA TYR A 147 -8.10 12.98 -15.13
C TYR A 147 -9.38 13.73 -14.76
N LEU A 148 -9.90 13.52 -13.55
CA LEU A 148 -11.13 14.17 -13.07
C LEU A 148 -10.99 15.69 -12.86
N THR A 149 -9.80 16.18 -12.53
CA THR A 149 -9.52 17.61 -12.31
C THR A 149 -9.01 18.34 -13.54
N LEU A 150 -8.93 17.67 -14.69
CA LEU A 150 -8.31 18.19 -15.93
C LEU A 150 -6.85 18.64 -15.73
N SER A 151 -6.17 18.09 -14.74
CA SER A 151 -4.75 18.37 -14.47
C SER A 151 -3.87 17.59 -15.45
N SER A 152 -2.73 18.19 -15.84
CA SER A 152 -1.79 17.56 -16.78
C SER A 152 -1.12 16.33 -16.16
N PRO A 153 -1.21 15.13 -16.79
CA PRO A 153 -0.54 13.91 -16.31
C PRO A 153 0.98 14.04 -16.22
N ARG A 154 1.60 14.82 -17.11
CA ARG A 154 3.03 15.15 -17.03
C ARG A 154 3.38 15.91 -15.76
N SER A 155 2.58 16.91 -15.40
CA SER A 155 2.81 17.68 -14.18
C SER A 155 2.70 16.79 -12.95
N MET A 156 1.71 15.90 -12.90
CA MET A 156 1.56 14.95 -11.79
C MET A 156 2.76 14.01 -11.68
N PHE A 157 3.21 13.45 -12.81
CA PHE A 157 4.39 12.58 -12.82
C PHE A 157 5.67 13.31 -12.38
N VAL A 158 5.88 14.55 -12.83
CA VAL A 158 7.02 15.36 -12.39
C VAL A 158 6.93 15.67 -10.89
N SER A 159 5.74 16.02 -10.38
CA SER A 159 5.53 16.19 -8.93
C SER A 159 5.83 14.92 -8.15
N GLN A 160 5.43 13.75 -8.65
CA GLN A 160 5.74 12.46 -8.03
C GLN A 160 7.25 12.19 -8.01
N LEU A 161 7.98 12.53 -9.08
CA LEU A 161 9.44 12.40 -9.13
C LEU A 161 10.11 13.33 -8.10
N ILE A 162 9.66 14.57 -7.98
CA ILE A 162 10.17 15.53 -6.98
C ILE A 162 9.87 15.01 -5.57
N GLY A 163 8.63 14.58 -5.30
CA GLY A 163 8.22 14.01 -4.02
C GLY A 163 9.03 12.77 -3.66
N THR A 164 9.28 11.88 -4.62
CA THR A 164 10.13 10.70 -4.44
C THR A 164 11.56 11.09 -4.12
N ALA A 165 12.14 12.06 -4.85
CA ALA A 165 13.50 12.54 -4.60
C ALA A 165 13.66 13.15 -3.20
N LEU A 166 12.68 13.96 -2.78
CA LEU A 166 12.62 14.49 -1.41
C LEU A 166 12.46 13.36 -0.38
N GLY A 167 11.60 12.39 -0.66
CA GLY A 167 11.37 11.22 0.19
C GLY A 167 12.62 10.38 0.41
N CYS A 168 13.45 10.20 -0.62
CA CYS A 168 14.74 9.51 -0.52
C CYS A 168 15.73 10.16 0.46
N VAL A 169 15.54 11.45 0.78
CA VAL A 169 16.37 12.18 1.75
C VAL A 169 15.67 12.29 3.09
N ILE A 170 14.41 12.76 3.10
CA ILE A 170 13.66 13.05 4.31
C ILE A 170 13.34 11.76 5.08
N ALA A 171 12.86 10.71 4.40
CA ALA A 171 12.40 9.50 5.09
C ALA A 171 13.54 8.77 5.82
N PRO A 172 14.73 8.53 5.23
CA PRO A 172 15.84 7.93 5.96
C PRO A 172 16.34 8.80 7.12
N LEU A 173 16.39 10.13 6.95
CA LEU A 173 16.80 11.05 8.01
C LEU A 173 15.81 11.05 9.19
N THR A 174 14.51 11.07 8.91
CA THR A 174 13.48 10.95 9.94
C THR A 174 13.55 9.58 10.62
N PHE A 175 13.71 8.49 9.87
CA PHE A 175 13.90 7.17 10.46
C PHE A 175 15.13 7.13 11.37
N TRP A 176 16.27 7.69 10.91
CA TRP A 176 17.51 7.76 11.68
C TRP A 176 17.36 8.57 12.96
N LEU A 177 16.62 9.68 12.91
CA LEU A 177 16.28 10.52 14.05
C LEU A 177 15.56 9.69 15.12
N TYR A 178 14.52 8.96 14.74
CA TYR A 178 13.76 8.10 15.64
C TYR A 178 14.61 6.94 16.17
N TRP A 179 15.38 6.30 15.29
CA TRP A 179 16.26 5.18 15.64
C TRP A 179 17.32 5.58 16.67
N SER A 180 17.78 6.84 16.63
CA SER A 180 18.76 7.36 17.59
C SER A 180 18.12 7.87 18.89
N ALA A 181 16.86 8.33 18.82
CA ALA A 181 16.16 8.95 19.94
C ALA A 181 15.43 7.96 20.84
N PHE A 182 14.92 6.87 20.25
CA PHE A 182 14.04 5.91 20.91
C PHE A 182 14.58 4.50 20.74
N ASP A 183 14.27 3.64 21.72
CA ASP A 183 14.59 2.21 21.68
C ASP A 183 13.59 1.45 20.80
N ILE A 184 13.71 1.63 19.48
CA ILE A 184 12.79 1.04 18.50
C ILE A 184 12.93 -0.47 18.47
N GLY A 185 11.81 -1.17 18.60
CA GLY A 185 11.75 -2.63 18.55
C GLY A 185 11.82 -3.31 19.92
N ASN A 186 12.05 -2.55 21.00
CA ASN A 186 11.93 -3.09 22.35
C ASN A 186 10.48 -3.51 22.65
N PRO A 187 10.20 -4.79 23.00
CA PRO A 187 8.87 -5.27 23.32
C PRO A 187 8.19 -4.55 24.49
N ASP A 188 8.98 -4.00 25.41
CA ASP A 188 8.52 -3.27 26.60
C ASP A 188 8.56 -1.75 26.41
N GLY A 189 9.07 -1.29 25.27
CA GLY A 189 9.15 0.13 24.91
C GLY A 189 7.86 0.68 24.28
N ALA A 190 7.82 2.00 24.13
CA ALA A 190 6.70 2.69 23.47
C ALA A 190 6.68 2.43 21.94
N PHE A 191 7.85 2.37 21.29
CA PHE A 191 8.00 2.18 19.86
C PHE A 191 8.31 0.73 19.50
N LYS A 192 7.33 -0.15 19.73
CA LYS A 192 7.42 -1.55 19.33
C LYS A 192 7.48 -1.64 17.80
N ALA A 193 8.21 -2.62 17.26
CA ALA A 193 8.30 -2.86 15.81
C ALA A 193 7.55 -4.15 15.41
N PRO A 194 6.22 -4.26 15.65
CA PRO A 194 5.49 -5.51 15.47
C PRO A 194 5.51 -6.00 14.02
N TYR A 195 5.43 -5.08 13.06
CA TYR A 195 5.55 -5.40 11.64
C TYR A 195 6.90 -6.04 11.31
N ALA A 196 8.02 -5.52 11.84
CA ALA A 196 9.34 -6.06 11.57
C ALA A 196 9.46 -7.53 12.03
N VAL A 197 8.92 -7.85 13.20
CA VAL A 197 8.86 -9.22 13.72
C VAL A 197 8.02 -10.10 12.79
N ILE A 198 6.83 -9.64 12.39
CA ILE A 198 5.94 -10.42 11.51
C ILE A 198 6.61 -10.72 10.16
N PHE A 199 7.23 -9.72 9.53
CA PHE A 199 7.91 -9.91 8.24
C PHE A 199 9.15 -10.82 8.39
N ARG A 200 9.88 -10.74 9.50
CA ARG A 200 10.99 -11.66 9.81
C ARG A 200 10.49 -13.10 9.93
N GLU A 201 9.46 -13.35 10.72
CA GLU A 201 8.90 -14.70 10.91
C GLU A 201 8.32 -15.27 9.61
N MET A 202 7.66 -14.44 8.79
CA MET A 202 7.23 -14.84 7.45
C MET A 202 8.41 -15.24 6.57
N SER A 203 9.54 -14.54 6.68
CA SER A 203 10.73 -14.83 5.87
C SER A 203 11.43 -16.11 6.33
N ILE A 204 11.49 -16.36 7.64
CA ILE A 204 11.93 -17.64 8.21
C ILE A 204 11.04 -18.77 7.71
N LEU A 205 9.71 -18.58 7.74
CA LEU A 205 8.76 -19.56 7.21
C LEU A 205 8.97 -19.81 5.71
N GLY A 206 9.35 -18.79 4.94
CA GLY A 206 9.73 -18.97 3.53
C GLY A 206 10.97 -19.83 3.34
N VAL A 207 11.93 -19.75 4.26
CA VAL A 207 13.16 -20.56 4.24
C VAL A 207 12.94 -21.99 4.72
N GLU A 208 12.28 -22.17 5.86
CA GLU A 208 12.09 -23.46 6.53
C GLU A 208 10.87 -24.23 6.01
N GLY A 209 10.01 -23.56 5.24
CA GLY A 209 8.77 -24.11 4.68
C GLY A 209 7.70 -24.38 5.74
N PHE A 210 6.60 -24.99 5.34
CA PHE A 210 5.43 -25.23 6.20
C PHE A 210 5.72 -26.11 7.43
N SER A 211 6.87 -26.78 7.49
CA SER A 211 7.31 -27.56 8.65
C SER A 211 7.61 -26.71 9.89
N ALA A 212 7.92 -25.42 9.71
CA ALA A 212 8.15 -24.47 10.80
C ALA A 212 6.86 -23.92 11.42
N LEU A 213 5.69 -24.21 10.82
CA LEU A 213 4.42 -23.72 11.36
C LEU A 213 4.04 -24.46 12.65
N PRO A 214 3.45 -23.76 13.63
CA PRO A 214 2.84 -24.40 14.78
C PRO A 214 1.84 -25.49 14.38
N GLN A 215 1.73 -26.53 15.21
CA GLN A 215 0.75 -27.59 15.00
C GLN A 215 -0.66 -26.99 14.85
N HIS A 216 -1.43 -27.52 13.90
CA HIS A 216 -2.78 -27.05 13.54
C HIS A 216 -2.89 -25.64 12.93
N CYS A 217 -1.80 -24.89 12.74
CA CYS A 217 -1.85 -23.54 12.15
C CYS A 217 -2.55 -23.54 10.78
N LEU A 218 -2.14 -24.44 9.88
CA LEU A 218 -2.77 -24.54 8.54
C LEU A 218 -4.26 -24.87 8.63
N ALA A 219 -4.67 -25.78 9.53
CA ALA A 219 -6.07 -26.13 9.71
C ALA A 219 -6.91 -24.93 10.17
N ILE A 220 -6.38 -24.15 11.11
CA ILE A 220 -7.03 -22.92 11.60
C ILE A 220 -7.11 -21.87 10.48
N CYS A 221 -6.02 -21.64 9.75
CA CYS A 221 -5.99 -20.72 8.61
C CYS A 221 -6.99 -21.13 7.51
N SER A 222 -7.05 -22.42 7.16
CA SER A 222 -8.02 -22.94 6.19
C SER A 222 -9.45 -22.77 6.67
N PHE A 223 -9.73 -23.02 7.96
CA PHE A 223 -11.06 -22.81 8.54
C PHE A 223 -11.48 -21.33 8.42
N PHE A 224 -10.64 -20.39 8.86
CA PHE A 224 -10.95 -18.97 8.78
C PHE A 224 -11.02 -18.45 7.33
N PHE A 225 -10.22 -19.01 6.42
CA PHE A 225 -10.31 -18.70 5.00
C PHE A 225 -11.67 -19.12 4.42
N ILE A 226 -12.10 -20.36 4.68
CA ILE A 226 -13.40 -20.86 4.24
C ILE A 226 -14.53 -20.05 4.90
N ALA A 227 -14.44 -19.79 6.20
CA ALA A 227 -15.43 -18.98 6.91
C ALA A 227 -15.53 -17.56 6.32
N SER A 228 -14.40 -16.92 6.03
CA SER A 228 -14.35 -15.61 5.38
C SER A 228 -14.99 -15.64 3.99
N LEU A 229 -14.68 -16.67 3.19
CA LEU A 229 -15.28 -16.85 1.87
C LEU A 229 -16.81 -17.03 1.96
N VAL A 230 -17.28 -17.85 2.92
CA VAL A 230 -18.71 -18.05 3.17
C VAL A 230 -19.39 -16.76 3.64
N ILE A 231 -18.77 -16.00 4.55
CA ILE A 231 -19.33 -14.72 5.03
C ILE A 231 -19.45 -13.71 3.89
N ASN A 232 -18.43 -13.57 3.05
CA ASN A 232 -18.48 -12.68 1.90
C ASN A 232 -19.52 -13.14 0.87
N LEU A 233 -19.59 -14.44 0.57
CA LEU A 233 -20.60 -14.98 -0.33
C LEU A 233 -22.03 -14.77 0.19
N LEU A 234 -22.25 -15.00 1.50
CA LEU A 234 -23.52 -14.71 2.15
C LEU A 234 -23.88 -13.22 2.03
N ARG A 235 -22.90 -12.32 2.22
CA ARG A 235 -23.10 -10.88 2.06
C ARG A 235 -23.54 -10.52 0.64
N ASP A 236 -22.92 -11.12 -0.38
CA ASP A 236 -23.19 -10.80 -1.78
C ASP A 236 -24.51 -11.38 -2.30
N VAL A 237 -24.92 -12.55 -1.82
CA VAL A 237 -26.18 -13.20 -2.22
C VAL A 237 -27.38 -12.64 -1.46
N THR A 238 -27.18 -12.12 -0.25
CA THR A 238 -28.27 -11.65 0.61
C THR A 238 -28.73 -10.24 0.20
N PRO A 239 -30.05 -9.94 0.21
CA PRO A 239 -30.55 -8.61 -0.08
C PRO A 239 -29.95 -7.51 0.82
N LYS A 240 -29.78 -6.30 0.26
CA LYS A 240 -29.09 -5.14 0.86
C LYS A 240 -29.54 -4.79 2.29
N ASN A 241 -30.81 -5.08 2.63
CA ASN A 241 -31.37 -4.80 3.95
C ASN A 241 -30.80 -5.67 5.07
N VAL A 242 -30.32 -6.87 4.73
CA VAL A 242 -29.72 -7.83 5.68
C VAL A 242 -28.20 -7.84 5.51
N SER A 243 -27.68 -7.68 4.28
CA SER A 243 -26.23 -7.69 4.03
C SER A 243 -25.47 -6.56 4.74
N ARG A 244 -26.14 -5.45 5.08
CA ARG A 244 -25.58 -4.37 5.91
C ARG A 244 -25.18 -4.79 7.34
N PHE A 245 -25.73 -5.89 7.85
CA PHE A 245 -25.41 -6.42 9.19
C PHE A 245 -24.36 -7.53 9.15
N ILE A 246 -24.00 -8.01 7.95
CA ILE A 246 -23.00 -9.05 7.79
C ILE A 246 -21.62 -8.39 7.87
N PRO A 247 -20.76 -8.80 8.82
CA PRO A 247 -19.46 -8.17 9.00
C PRO A 247 -18.57 -8.43 7.79
N ILE A 248 -17.64 -7.51 7.55
CA ILE A 248 -16.65 -7.62 6.49
C ILE A 248 -15.38 -8.24 7.10
N PRO A 249 -15.03 -9.49 6.78
CA PRO A 249 -13.87 -10.16 7.40
C PRO A 249 -12.56 -9.39 7.23
N MET A 250 -12.38 -8.72 6.08
CA MET A 250 -11.22 -7.87 5.83
C MET A 250 -11.10 -6.71 6.81
N ALA A 251 -12.20 -6.01 7.11
CA ALA A 251 -12.20 -4.92 8.09
C ALA A 251 -11.96 -5.42 9.51
N MET A 252 -12.50 -6.60 9.85
CA MET A 252 -12.28 -7.23 11.15
C MET A 252 -10.82 -7.64 11.38
N ALA A 253 -10.08 -8.00 10.33
CA ALA A 253 -8.71 -8.47 10.46
C ALA A 253 -7.71 -7.36 10.85
N ILE A 254 -8.01 -6.10 10.55
CA ILE A 254 -7.06 -4.98 10.72
C ILE A 254 -6.71 -4.74 12.20
N PRO A 255 -7.68 -4.66 13.15
CA PRO A 255 -7.35 -4.48 14.56
C PRO A 255 -6.61 -5.67 15.20
N PHE A 256 -6.82 -6.90 14.71
CA PHE A 256 -6.04 -8.05 15.16
C PHE A 256 -4.56 -7.93 14.76
N TYR A 257 -4.27 -7.22 13.68
CA TYR A 257 -2.92 -7.00 13.20
C TYR A 257 -2.22 -5.82 13.91
N ILE A 258 -2.92 -4.69 14.05
CA ILE A 258 -2.33 -3.43 14.54
C ILE A 258 -2.40 -3.32 16.06
N GLY A 259 -3.51 -3.78 16.65
CA GLY A 259 -3.77 -3.70 18.09
C GLY A 259 -5.21 -3.27 18.38
N ALA A 260 -5.66 -3.58 19.61
CA ALA A 260 -7.03 -3.28 20.03
C ALA A 260 -7.36 -1.78 20.05
N TYR A 261 -6.36 -0.90 20.23
CA TYR A 261 -6.55 0.55 20.19
C TYR A 261 -7.14 0.99 18.83
N PHE A 262 -6.69 0.38 17.74
CA PHE A 262 -7.17 0.69 16.39
C PHE A 262 -8.67 0.38 16.22
N ALA A 263 -9.18 -0.67 16.89
CA ALA A 263 -10.61 -0.96 16.89
C ALA A 263 -11.43 0.13 17.59
N ILE A 264 -10.90 0.69 18.69
CA ILE A 264 -11.55 1.77 19.43
C ILE A 264 -11.60 3.03 18.56
N ASP A 265 -10.47 3.38 17.92
CA ASP A 265 -10.38 4.55 17.05
C ASP A 265 -11.35 4.45 15.86
N MET A 266 -11.40 3.27 15.21
CA MET A 266 -12.37 2.99 14.13
C MET A 266 -13.82 3.13 14.61
N PHE A 267 -14.13 2.64 15.81
CA PHE A 267 -15.47 2.75 16.38
C PHE A 267 -15.84 4.21 16.62
N VAL A 268 -14.98 4.98 17.27
CA VAL A 268 -15.19 6.42 17.52
C VAL A 268 -15.36 7.18 16.22
N GLY A 269 -14.49 6.95 15.23
CA GLY A 269 -14.59 7.55 13.90
C GLY A 269 -15.91 7.21 13.21
N THR A 270 -16.37 5.97 13.31
CA THR A 270 -17.65 5.52 12.75
C THR A 270 -18.84 6.20 13.45
N VAL A 271 -18.80 6.39 14.77
CA VAL A 271 -19.84 7.09 15.51
C VAL A 271 -19.90 8.56 15.10
N ILE A 272 -18.76 9.24 14.96
CA ILE A 272 -18.69 10.62 14.48
C ILE A 272 -19.32 10.73 13.08
N LEU A 273 -18.92 9.84 12.17
CA LEU A 273 -19.47 9.80 10.81
C LEU A 273 -20.98 9.55 10.80
N PHE A 274 -21.44 8.59 11.62
CA PHE A 274 -22.87 8.27 11.73
C PHE A 274 -23.71 9.45 12.24
N VAL A 275 -23.21 10.18 13.24
CA VAL A 275 -23.88 11.39 13.74
C VAL A 275 -23.89 12.48 12.66
N TRP A 276 -22.76 12.69 11.98
CA TRP A 276 -22.66 13.70 10.92
C TRP A 276 -23.59 13.40 9.74
N GLU A 277 -23.67 12.14 9.29
CA GLU A 277 -24.58 11.70 8.22
C GLU A 277 -26.05 11.98 8.59
N ARG A 278 -26.41 11.82 9.87
CA ARG A 278 -27.77 12.09 10.39
C ARG A 278 -28.11 13.57 10.48
N VAL A 279 -27.11 14.42 10.72
CA VAL A 279 -27.30 15.88 10.83
C VAL A 279 -27.31 16.52 9.45
N ASN A 280 -26.33 16.22 8.62
CA ASN A 280 -26.20 16.80 7.28
C ASN A 280 -25.56 15.81 6.30
N ARG A 281 -26.40 15.01 5.65
CA ARG A 281 -25.97 13.97 4.71
C ARG A 281 -25.16 14.52 3.54
N LYS A 282 -25.57 15.66 2.97
CA LYS A 282 -24.91 16.23 1.79
C LYS A 282 -23.48 16.68 2.10
N GLU A 283 -23.31 17.38 3.23
CA GLU A 283 -21.98 17.83 3.67
C GLU A 283 -21.09 16.66 4.08
N CYS A 284 -21.66 15.64 4.72
CA CYS A 284 -20.93 14.42 5.05
C CYS A 284 -20.42 13.70 3.79
N ASP A 285 -21.26 13.53 2.77
CA ASP A 285 -20.89 12.88 1.51
C ASP A 285 -19.76 13.67 0.79
N ASP A 286 -19.77 15.00 0.86
CA ASP A 286 -18.78 15.86 0.21
C ASP A 286 -17.45 15.98 1.00
N PHE A 287 -17.48 15.98 2.33
CA PHE A 287 -16.32 16.36 3.17
C PHE A 287 -15.78 15.27 4.11
N ALA A 288 -16.50 14.17 4.34
CA ALA A 288 -16.07 13.14 5.30
C ALA A 288 -14.66 12.60 5.00
N GLY A 289 -14.36 12.31 3.72
CA GLY A 289 -13.03 11.86 3.31
C GLY A 289 -11.94 12.89 3.57
N ALA A 290 -12.22 14.17 3.33
CA ALA A 290 -11.27 15.26 3.57
C ALA A 290 -10.99 15.45 5.06
N VAL A 291 -12.02 15.38 5.91
CA VAL A 291 -11.85 15.47 7.37
C VAL A 291 -11.09 14.26 7.92
N ALA A 292 -11.47 13.05 7.50
CA ALA A 292 -10.80 11.82 7.94
C ALA A 292 -9.30 11.82 7.57
N SER A 293 -8.97 12.17 6.33
CA SER A 293 -7.57 12.29 5.88
C SER A 293 -6.82 13.39 6.63
N GLY A 294 -7.47 14.53 6.91
CA GLY A 294 -6.90 15.60 7.73
C GLY A 294 -6.57 15.18 9.16
N LEU A 295 -7.43 14.39 9.80
CA LEU A 295 -7.19 13.86 11.15
C LEU A 295 -6.02 12.87 11.19
N ILE A 296 -5.94 11.96 10.21
CA ILE A 296 -4.83 10.99 10.07
C ILE A 296 -3.51 11.73 9.83
N CYS A 297 -3.51 12.71 8.92
CA CYS A 297 -2.34 13.54 8.63
C CYS A 297 -1.92 14.37 9.84
N GLY A 298 -2.89 14.94 10.56
CA GLY A 298 -2.66 15.75 11.77
C GLY A 298 -1.95 14.98 12.87
N ASP A 299 -2.35 13.72 13.10
CA ASP A 299 -1.66 12.83 14.05
C ASP A 299 -0.18 12.62 13.66
N GLY A 300 0.07 12.33 12.38
CA GLY A 300 1.43 12.17 11.86
C GLY A 300 2.29 13.44 11.93
N ILE A 301 1.70 14.63 11.78
CA ILE A 301 2.42 15.90 11.92
C ILE A 301 2.88 16.09 13.37
N TRP A 302 2.10 15.67 14.37
CA TRP A 302 2.46 15.83 15.78
C TRP A 302 3.58 14.89 16.24
N THR A 303 3.80 13.77 15.54
CA THR A 303 4.87 12.83 15.86
C THR A 303 6.27 13.47 15.67
N VAL A 304 6.45 14.37 14.69
CA VAL A 304 7.77 15.00 14.44
C VAL A 304 8.19 15.96 15.57
N PRO A 305 7.37 16.94 15.99
CA PRO A 305 7.69 17.78 17.15
C PRO A 305 7.89 16.97 18.43
N SER A 306 7.05 15.95 18.69
CA SER A 306 7.20 15.12 19.89
C SER A 306 8.52 14.33 19.89
N ALA A 307 8.97 13.83 18.74
CA ALA A 307 10.29 13.22 18.61
C ALA A 307 11.43 14.21 18.88
N ILE A 308 11.34 15.44 18.38
CA ILE A 308 12.32 16.51 18.65
C ILE A 308 12.36 16.85 20.14
N LEU A 309 11.20 17.00 20.79
CA LEU A 309 11.11 17.27 22.23
C LEU A 309 11.72 16.14 23.06
N SER A 310 11.50 14.88 22.66
CA SER A 310 12.11 13.72 23.32
C SER A 310 13.63 13.70 23.17
N ILE A 311 14.18 14.07 22.01
CA ILE A 311 15.63 14.19 21.79
C ILE A 311 16.23 15.26 22.69
N LEU A 312 15.52 16.37 22.86
CA LEU A 312 15.91 17.45 23.76
C LEU A 312 15.72 17.10 25.25
N ARG A 313 15.25 15.87 25.56
CA ARG A 313 14.94 15.38 26.91
C ARG A 313 13.98 16.31 27.67
N ILE A 314 13.04 16.92 26.95
CA ILE A 314 11.98 17.73 27.54
C ILE A 314 10.90 16.76 28.00
N ASP A 315 10.71 16.65 29.31
CA ASP A 315 9.65 15.82 29.87
C ASP A 315 8.28 16.37 29.48
N PRO A 316 7.34 15.54 29.01
CA PRO A 316 6.00 16.00 28.70
C PRO A 316 5.32 16.50 29.98
N PRO A 317 4.64 17.66 29.95
CA PRO A 317 4.03 18.25 31.14
C PRO A 317 2.89 17.41 31.74
N ILE A 318 2.39 16.42 31.00
CA ILE A 318 1.32 15.51 31.41
C ILE A 318 1.67 14.09 30.99
N CYS A 319 2.20 13.29 31.92
CA CYS A 319 2.26 11.83 31.79
C CYS A 319 0.92 11.23 32.24
N MET A 320 -0.01 10.96 31.32
CA MET A 320 -1.18 10.14 31.64
C MET A 320 -0.81 8.66 31.50
N TYR A 321 -0.60 7.99 32.64
CA TYR A 321 -0.40 6.54 32.71
C TYR A 321 -1.62 5.91 33.37
N PHE A 322 -2.48 5.24 32.58
CA PHE A 322 -3.63 4.52 33.13
C PHE A 322 -3.16 3.17 33.67
N LYS A 323 -3.04 3.05 34.99
CA LYS A 323 -2.87 1.75 35.67
C LYS A 323 -4.25 1.12 35.88
N PRO A 324 -4.41 -0.20 35.68
CA PRO A 324 -5.58 -0.90 36.18
C PRO A 324 -5.65 -0.72 37.71
N SER A 325 -6.82 -0.35 38.23
CA SER A 325 -7.06 -0.38 39.67
C SER A 325 -6.95 -1.83 40.14
N LEU A 326 -5.89 -2.16 40.87
CA LEU A 326 -5.87 -3.39 41.67
C LEU A 326 -7.00 -3.28 42.68
N SER A 327 -8.06 -4.05 42.48
CA SER A 327 -9.09 -4.29 43.47
C SER A 327 -8.47 -5.14 44.58
N SER A 328 -8.44 -4.57 45.79
CA SER A 328 -8.42 -5.32 47.04
C SER A 328 -9.82 -5.30 47.63
#